data_AF-A0A842UKR1-F1
#
_entry.id   AF-A0A842UKR1-F1
#
_cell.length_a   1.000
_cell.length_b   1.000
_cell.length_c   1.000
_cell.angle_alpha   90.00
_cell.angle_beta   90.00
_cell.angle_gamma   90.00
#
_symmetry.space_group_name_H-M   'P 1'
#
loop_
_entity.id
_entity.type
_entity.pdbx_description
1 polymer ?
#
loop_
_entity_poly.entity_id
_entity_poly.type
_entity_poly.pdbx_seq_one_letter_code
_entity_poly.pdbx_strand_id
1 'polypeptide(L)'
;MSDNIITKKELGEITRNVLKYLDEKDVKDLGDLEIKTDAEINQEGITFQLRPSKLGTTAKVLSYLICSKGIPLEVRTNEALNYTKLIVKTSSDIPGYERFVRDSIGNLGQYKTINHINLSKVKSELKKLADYCVNDT
;
A
#
# COMPACT_ATOMS: atom_id res chain seq x y z
N MET A 1 -6.04 11.40 -21.00
CA MET A 1 -6.17 10.44 -19.88
C MET A 1 -5.64 11.17 -18.66
N SER A 2 -6.46 11.40 -17.65
CA SER A 2 -6.00 12.03 -16.42
C SER A 2 -5.06 11.06 -15.72
N ASP A 3 -3.83 11.48 -15.46
CA ASP A 3 -2.88 10.65 -14.74
C ASP A 3 -3.42 10.39 -13.33
N ASN A 4 -3.68 9.12 -13.01
CA ASN A 4 -4.09 8.63 -11.67
C ASN A 4 -2.92 8.71 -10.66
N ILE A 5 -2.13 9.77 -10.75
CA ILE A 5 -0.91 9.98 -9.99
C ILE A 5 -1.21 10.96 -8.86
N ILE A 6 -0.84 10.59 -7.64
CA ILE A 6 -0.94 11.46 -6.48
C ILE A 6 0.38 12.19 -6.22
N THR A 7 0.27 13.36 -5.63
CA THR A 7 1.41 14.13 -5.15
C THR A 7 2.07 13.44 -3.95
N LYS A 8 3.32 13.81 -3.66
CA LYS A 8 4.05 13.35 -2.48
C LYS A 8 3.30 13.69 -1.19
N LYS A 9 2.71 14.89 -1.10
CA LYS A 9 1.90 15.34 0.05
C LYS A 9 0.70 14.41 0.29
N GLU A 10 -0.09 14.14 -0.76
CA GLU A 10 -1.24 13.22 -0.69
C GLU A 10 -0.80 11.82 -0.27
N LEU A 11 0.33 11.31 -0.78
CA LEU A 11 0.87 10.01 -0.37
C LEU A 11 1.17 9.99 1.14
N GLY A 12 1.71 11.10 1.68
CA GLY A 12 1.95 11.25 3.11
C GLY A 12 0.67 11.24 3.95
N GLU A 13 -0.41 11.87 3.48
CA GLU A 13 -1.72 11.85 4.15
C GLU A 13 -2.33 10.44 4.13
N ILE A 14 -2.33 9.78 2.97
CA ILE A 14 -2.80 8.40 2.79
C ILE A 14 -2.04 7.44 3.71
N THR A 15 -0.72 7.55 3.74
CA THR A 15 0.14 6.69 4.56
C THR A 15 -0.15 6.86 6.06
N ARG A 16 -0.40 8.10 6.51
CA ARG A 16 -0.82 8.38 7.89
C ARG A 16 -2.19 7.80 8.21
N ASN A 17 -3.14 7.89 7.28
CA ASN A 17 -4.47 7.29 7.45
C ASN A 17 -4.38 5.77 7.58
N VAL A 18 -3.53 5.11 6.79
CA VAL A 18 -3.28 3.67 6.91
C VAL A 18 -2.64 3.30 8.25
N LEU A 19 -1.63 4.05 8.70
CA LEU A 19 -1.01 3.83 10.02
C LEU A 19 -2.03 3.97 11.14
N LYS A 20 -2.79 5.07 11.15
CA LYS A 20 -3.84 5.32 12.12
C LYS A 20 -4.85 4.16 12.16
N TYR A 21 -5.29 3.69 11.00
CA TYR A 21 -6.20 2.54 10.92
C TYR A 21 -5.61 1.25 11.52
N LEU A 22 -4.35 0.95 11.24
CA LEU A 22 -3.67 -0.23 11.79
C LEU A 22 -3.46 -0.14 13.31
N ASP A 23 -3.36 1.07 13.86
CA ASP A 23 -3.23 1.29 15.30
C ASP A 23 -4.60 1.26 16.00
N GLU A 24 -5.63 1.89 15.44
CA GLU A 24 -7.00 1.88 15.98
C GLU A 24 -7.63 0.48 16.02
N LYS A 25 -7.23 -0.40 15.09
CA LYS A 25 -7.69 -1.79 15.02
C LYS A 25 -6.89 -2.75 15.89
N ASP A 26 -5.89 -2.28 16.64
CA ASP A 26 -4.95 -3.10 17.43
C ASP A 26 -4.40 -4.31 16.64
N VAL A 27 -4.08 -4.08 15.37
CA VAL A 27 -3.66 -5.15 14.44
C VAL A 27 -2.28 -5.65 14.86
N LYS A 28 -2.15 -6.93 15.18
CA LYS A 28 -0.88 -7.58 15.55
C LYS A 28 -0.29 -8.31 14.35
N ASP A 29 -1.15 -8.90 13.53
CA ASP A 29 -0.84 -9.48 12.22
C ASP A 29 -1.81 -8.97 11.15
N LEU A 30 -1.37 -8.90 9.89
CA LEU A 30 -2.27 -8.51 8.79
C LEU A 30 -3.44 -9.49 8.60
N GLY A 31 -3.33 -10.72 9.10
CA GLY A 31 -4.40 -11.70 9.18
C GLY A 31 -5.51 -11.36 10.16
N ASP A 32 -5.27 -10.44 11.10
CA ASP A 32 -6.30 -9.98 12.05
C ASP A 32 -7.30 -9.02 11.39
N LEU A 33 -6.98 -8.54 10.18
CA LEU A 33 -7.86 -7.65 9.43
C LEU A 33 -9.01 -8.45 8.81
N GLU A 34 -10.24 -8.06 9.15
CA GLU A 34 -11.42 -8.58 8.47
C GLU A 34 -11.37 -8.25 6.98
N ILE A 35 -11.57 -9.27 6.15
CA ILE A 35 -11.68 -9.12 4.70
C ILE A 35 -12.91 -8.26 4.42
N LYS A 36 -12.67 -7.07 3.88
CA LYS A 36 -13.71 -6.19 3.35
C LYS A 36 -13.65 -6.27 1.83
N THR A 37 -14.47 -7.15 1.27
CA THR A 37 -14.64 -7.32 -0.18
C THR A 37 -15.47 -6.19 -0.79
N ASP A 38 -16.34 -5.58 0.00
CA ASP A 38 -17.29 -4.56 -0.46
C ASP A 38 -16.89 -3.18 0.04
N ALA A 39 -15.83 -2.60 -0.53
CA ALA A 39 -15.85 -1.15 -0.66
C ALA A 39 -16.87 -0.85 -1.76
N GLU A 40 -17.95 -0.15 -1.40
CA GLU A 40 -18.72 0.56 -2.40
C GLU A 40 -17.73 1.34 -3.27
N ILE A 41 -17.73 1.07 -4.58
CA ILE A 41 -16.75 1.58 -5.57
C ILE A 41 -16.67 3.13 -5.57
N ASN A 42 -17.58 3.79 -4.87
CA ASN A 42 -17.74 5.23 -4.79
C ASN A 42 -17.15 5.87 -3.52
N GLN A 43 -16.55 5.11 -2.59
CA GLN A 43 -16.01 5.65 -1.34
C GLN A 43 -14.48 5.50 -1.24
N GLU A 44 -13.81 6.57 -0.82
CA GLU A 44 -12.39 6.54 -0.44
C GLU A 44 -12.21 5.76 0.87
N GLY A 45 -11.22 4.88 0.95
CA GLY A 45 -11.01 4.11 2.16
C GLY A 45 -10.02 2.95 2.07
N ILE A 46 -9.87 2.25 3.19
CA ILE A 46 -8.98 1.10 3.32
C ILE A 46 -9.78 -0.18 3.09
N THR A 47 -9.26 -1.03 2.21
CA THR A 47 -9.80 -2.37 1.94
C THR A 47 -8.77 -3.43 2.27
N PHE A 48 -9.27 -4.61 2.59
CA PHE A 48 -8.45 -5.78 2.85
C PHE A 48 -9.02 -6.97 2.08
N GLN A 49 -8.18 -7.61 1.27
CA GLN A 49 -8.60 -8.67 0.35
C GLN A 49 -7.53 -9.77 0.26
N LEU A 50 -7.98 -11.00 0.01
CA LEU A 50 -7.10 -12.08 -0.44
C LEU A 50 -7.03 -12.04 -1.97
N ARG A 51 -5.81 -12.05 -2.52
CA ARG A 51 -5.59 -12.06 -3.97
C ARG A 51 -4.65 -13.20 -4.38
N PRO A 52 -4.89 -13.85 -5.54
CA PRO A 52 -3.94 -14.80 -6.10
C PRO A 52 -2.55 -14.17 -6.29
N SER A 53 -1.51 -14.98 -6.11
CA SER A 53 -0.11 -14.63 -6.25
C SER A 53 0.63 -15.67 -7.08
N LYS A 54 1.95 -15.51 -7.22
CA LYS A 54 2.81 -16.44 -7.96
C LYS A 54 2.78 -17.83 -7.31
N LEU A 55 3.07 -18.86 -8.12
CA LEU A 55 3.21 -20.25 -7.67
C LEU A 55 1.95 -20.81 -6.98
N GLY A 56 0.76 -20.36 -7.38
CA GLY A 56 -0.51 -20.84 -6.82
C GLY A 56 -0.76 -20.41 -5.36
N THR A 57 0.00 -19.45 -4.85
CA THR A 57 -0.15 -18.94 -3.48
C THR A 57 -1.16 -17.79 -3.42
N THR A 58 -1.59 -17.44 -2.21
CA THR A 58 -2.46 -16.29 -1.96
C THR A 58 -1.70 -15.22 -1.19
N ALA A 59 -1.93 -13.95 -1.53
CA ALA A 59 -1.42 -12.81 -0.79
C ALA A 59 -2.57 -12.07 -0.07
N LYS A 60 -2.31 -11.65 1.16
CA LYS A 60 -3.11 -10.68 1.91
C LYS A 60 -2.79 -9.29 1.38
N VAL A 61 -3.80 -8.52 0.99
CA VAL A 61 -3.63 -7.21 0.34
C VAL A 61 -4.44 -6.16 1.08
N LEU A 62 -3.75 -5.21 1.68
CA LEU A 62 -4.34 -3.97 2.18
C LEU A 62 -4.17 -2.89 1.11
N SER A 63 -5.26 -2.26 0.70
CA SER A 63 -5.24 -1.19 -0.32
C SER A 63 -5.95 0.05 0.20
N TYR A 64 -5.36 1.21 -0.01
CA TYR A 64 -6.06 2.49 0.09
C TYR A 64 -6.67 2.80 -1.28
N LEU A 65 -7.99 2.92 -1.37
CA LEU A 65 -8.71 3.28 -2.59
C LEU A 65 -9.14 4.74 -2.56
N ILE A 66 -9.01 5.41 -3.71
CA ILE A 66 -9.56 6.73 -3.99
C ILE A 66 -10.37 6.60 -5.28
N CYS A 67 -11.68 6.93 -5.23
CA CYS A 67 -12.61 6.73 -6.36
C CYS A 67 -12.09 7.32 -7.69
N SER A 68 -11.42 8.47 -7.65
CA SER A 68 -10.91 9.17 -8.83
C SER A 68 -9.46 8.82 -9.20
N LYS A 69 -8.70 8.14 -8.33
CA LYS A 69 -7.25 7.90 -8.51
C LYS A 69 -6.83 6.43 -8.38
N GLY A 70 -7.80 5.53 -8.15
CA GLY A 70 -7.55 4.10 -7.98
C GLY A 70 -6.86 3.77 -6.66
N ILE A 71 -5.83 2.93 -6.69
CA ILE A 71 -5.10 2.45 -5.50
C ILE A 71 -3.72 3.12 -5.45
N PRO A 72 -3.57 4.25 -4.74
CA PRO A 72 -2.28 4.92 -4.56
C PRO A 72 -1.31 4.19 -3.63
N LEU A 73 -1.80 3.40 -2.67
CA LEU A 73 -0.99 2.67 -1.70
C LEU A 73 -1.53 1.25 -1.55
N GLU A 74 -0.67 0.26 -1.70
CA GLU A 74 -0.97 -1.15 -1.46
C GLU A 74 0.13 -1.79 -0.61
N VAL A 75 -0.27 -2.56 0.41
CA VAL A 75 0.59 -3.44 1.18
C VAL A 75 0.18 -4.87 0.88
N ARG A 76 1.08 -5.64 0.26
CA ARG A 76 0.84 -7.01 -0.16
C ARG A 76 1.77 -7.97 0.58
N THR A 77 1.19 -8.90 1.32
CA THR A 77 1.92 -9.86 2.14
C THR A 77 1.64 -11.26 1.67
N ASN A 78 2.67 -12.07 1.47
CA ASN A 78 2.54 -13.45 1.06
C ASN A 78 3.32 -14.35 2.00
N GLU A 79 2.58 -15.21 2.72
CA GLU A 79 3.13 -16.10 3.75
C GLU A 79 3.92 -17.26 3.19
N ALA A 80 3.39 -17.89 2.16
CA ALA A 80 4.07 -18.98 1.49
C ALA A 80 5.40 -18.54 0.84
N LEU A 81 5.49 -17.30 0.39
CA LEU A 81 6.69 -16.74 -0.27
C LEU A 81 7.52 -15.82 0.65
N ASN A 82 7.15 -15.72 1.93
CA ASN A 82 7.82 -14.94 2.98
C ASN A 82 8.23 -13.51 2.55
N TYR A 83 7.29 -12.74 2.00
CA TYR A 83 7.54 -11.34 1.66
C TYR A 83 6.38 -10.42 2.02
N THR A 84 6.72 -9.16 2.24
CA THR A 84 5.79 -8.02 2.18
C THR A 84 6.26 -7.04 1.13
N LYS A 85 5.34 -6.55 0.29
CA LYS A 85 5.61 -5.55 -0.73
C LYS A 85 4.76 -4.32 -0.47
N LEU A 86 5.40 -3.16 -0.35
CA LEU A 86 4.75 -1.86 -0.33
C LEU A 86 4.77 -1.33 -1.76
N ILE A 87 3.63 -0.97 -2.32
CA ILE A 87 3.48 -0.45 -3.67
C ILE A 87 2.86 0.93 -3.56
N VAL A 88 3.46 1.92 -4.20
CA VAL A 88 3.00 3.32 -4.19
C VAL A 88 2.88 3.85 -5.61
N LYS A 89 1.84 4.63 -5.87
CA LYS A 89 1.70 5.40 -7.11
C LYS A 89 1.91 6.86 -6.76
N THR A 90 2.93 7.49 -7.34
CA THR A 90 3.22 8.91 -7.12
C THR A 90 4.05 9.44 -8.29
N SER A 91 4.08 10.75 -8.46
CA SER A 91 4.91 11.42 -9.48
C SER A 91 6.37 11.57 -9.06
N SER A 92 6.66 11.37 -7.77
CA SER A 92 7.96 11.65 -7.16
C SER A 92 8.72 10.36 -6.84
N ASP A 93 10.03 10.36 -7.03
CA ASP A 93 10.88 9.23 -6.64
C ASP A 93 10.92 9.10 -5.11
N ILE A 94 10.68 7.89 -4.60
CA ILE A 94 10.72 7.56 -3.18
C ILE A 94 12.03 6.82 -2.87
N PRO A 95 12.93 7.41 -2.05
CA PRO A 95 14.20 6.78 -1.70
C PRO A 95 14.02 5.38 -1.07
N GLY A 96 14.83 4.44 -1.54
CA GLY A 96 14.80 3.05 -1.07
C GLY A 96 13.63 2.21 -1.61
N TYR A 97 12.86 2.74 -2.55
CA TYR A 97 11.95 1.96 -3.39
C TYR A 97 12.63 1.66 -4.73
N GLU A 98 12.18 0.60 -5.40
CA GLU A 98 12.57 0.28 -6.76
C GLU A 98 12.14 1.40 -7.72
N ARG A 99 12.83 1.50 -8.87
CA ARG A 99 12.49 2.45 -9.93
C ARG A 99 11.04 2.24 -10.39
N PHE A 100 10.47 3.30 -10.99
CA PHE A 100 9.13 3.22 -11.55
C PHE A 100 8.94 2.03 -12.49
N VAL A 101 7.92 1.24 -12.21
CA VAL A 101 7.46 0.12 -13.03
C VAL A 101 6.03 0.39 -13.46
N ARG A 102 5.70 0.06 -14.71
CA ARG A 102 4.33 0.07 -15.20
C ARG A 102 3.69 -1.30 -14.94
N ASP A 103 2.48 -1.30 -14.39
CA ASP A 103 1.68 -2.52 -14.31
C ASP A 103 1.09 -2.90 -15.69
N SER A 104 0.40 -4.04 -15.76
CA SER A 104 -0.18 -4.59 -17.00
C SER A 104 -1.26 -3.71 -17.62
N ILE A 105 -1.79 -2.73 -16.89
CA ILE A 105 -2.79 -1.77 -17.37
C ILE A 105 -2.20 -0.34 -17.49
N GLY A 106 -0.87 -0.21 -17.40
CA GLY A 106 -0.13 1.02 -17.68
C GLY A 106 0.06 1.96 -16.48
N ASN A 107 -0.41 1.63 -15.28
CA ASN A 107 -0.21 2.49 -14.10
C ASN A 107 1.25 2.53 -13.71
N LEU A 108 1.76 3.73 -13.46
CA LEU A 108 3.12 3.94 -12.98
C LEU A 108 3.16 3.86 -11.45
N GLY A 109 4.10 3.08 -10.91
CA GLY A 109 4.31 3.02 -9.47
C GLY A 109 5.70 2.53 -9.09
N GLN A 110 6.07 2.74 -7.83
CA GLN A 110 7.28 2.20 -7.22
C GLN A 110 6.90 1.15 -6.20
N TYR A 111 7.82 0.25 -5.89
CA TYR A 111 7.59 -0.71 -4.82
C TYR A 111 8.85 -0.99 -4.01
N LYS A 112 8.65 -1.41 -2.77
CA LYS A 112 9.69 -1.88 -1.88
C LYS A 112 9.33 -3.26 -1.36
N THR A 113 10.26 -4.20 -1.47
CA THR A 113 10.10 -5.55 -0.91
C THR A 113 10.81 -5.65 0.43
N ILE A 114 10.11 -6.17 1.43
CA ILE A 114 10.63 -6.57 2.74
C ILE A 114 10.63 -8.10 2.76
N ASN A 115 11.79 -8.73 2.94
CA ASN A 115 11.96 -10.19 2.87
C ASN A 115 11.44 -10.96 4.09
N HIS A 116 10.43 -10.44 4.77
CA HIS A 116 9.80 -11.06 5.93
C HIS A 116 8.39 -10.51 6.11
N ILE A 117 7.55 -11.30 6.76
CA ILE A 117 6.23 -10.88 7.19
C ILE A 117 6.35 -10.38 8.61
N ASN A 118 6.43 -9.07 8.72
CA ASN A 118 6.57 -8.43 10.01
C ASN A 118 5.83 -7.11 9.98
N LEU A 119 4.66 -7.08 10.62
CA LEU A 119 3.82 -5.88 10.66
C LEU A 119 4.54 -4.69 11.30
N SER A 120 5.39 -4.91 12.31
CA SER A 120 6.20 -3.85 12.89
C SER A 120 7.16 -3.22 11.86
N LYS A 121 7.79 -4.04 11.00
CA LYS A 121 8.59 -3.53 9.88
C LYS A 121 7.73 -2.79 8.86
N VAL A 122 6.54 -3.28 8.55
CA VAL A 122 5.59 -2.57 7.65
C VAL A 122 5.21 -1.21 8.24
N LYS A 123 4.79 -1.14 9.50
CA LYS A 123 4.48 0.12 10.20
C LYS A 123 5.68 1.06 10.21
N SER A 124 6.89 0.53 10.44
CA SER A 124 8.13 1.32 10.39
C SER A 124 8.38 1.93 9.01
N GLU A 125 8.21 1.14 7.92
CA GLU A 125 8.40 1.63 6.56
C GLU A 125 7.30 2.62 6.12
N LEU A 126 6.05 2.39 6.51
CA LEU A 126 4.96 3.35 6.30
C LEU A 126 5.24 4.65 7.08
N LYS A 127 5.77 4.58 8.30
CA LYS A 127 6.14 5.78 9.06
C LYS A 127 7.23 6.58 8.35
N LYS A 128 8.30 5.92 7.89
CA LYS A 128 9.36 6.57 7.11
C LYS A 128 8.82 7.24 5.84
N LEU A 129 7.90 6.56 5.14
CA LEU A 129 7.24 7.11 3.96
C LEU A 129 6.42 8.35 4.30
N ALA A 130 5.61 8.31 5.37
CA ALA A 130 4.83 9.45 5.83
C ALA A 130 5.74 10.65 6.19
N ASP A 131 6.82 10.41 6.93
CA ASP A 131 7.76 11.45 7.36
C ASP A 131 8.50 12.06 6.15
N TYR A 132 8.96 11.24 5.20
CA TYR A 132 9.59 11.69 3.97
C TYR A 132 8.68 12.62 3.15
N CYS A 133 7.38 12.34 3.13
CA CYS A 133 6.38 13.13 2.41
C CYS A 133 6.11 14.51 3.03
N VAL A 134 6.50 14.75 4.28
CA VAL A 134 6.30 16.02 4.99
C VAL A 134 7.52 16.94 4.88
N ASN A 135 8.74 16.38 4.83
CA ASN A 135 9.99 17.16 4.93
C ASN A 135 10.46 17.83 3.63
N ASP A 136 9.59 17.95 2.62
CA ASP A 136 9.91 18.50 1.29
C ASP A 136 9.12 19.79 0.95
N THR A 137 8.51 20.41 1.97
CA THR A 137 7.96 21.78 1.92
C THR A 137 8.97 22.77 2.47
#